data_AF-A0A645DVU1-F1
#
_entry.id   AF-A0A645DVU1-F1
#
_cell.length_a   1.000
_cell.length_b   1.000
_cell.length_c   1.000
_cell.angle_alpha   90.00
_cell.angle_beta   90.00
_cell.angle_gamma   90.00
#
_symmetry.space_group_name_H-M   'P 1'
#
loop_
_entity.id
_entity.type
_entity.pdbx_description
1 polymer ?
#
loop_
_entity_poly.entity_id
_entity_poly.type
_entity_poly.pdbx_seq_one_letter_code
_entity_poly.pdbx_strand_id
1 'polypeptide(L)'
;MAYKDKKVVYGDTVSINVANNKDFLGYNWKDIKGPIGSSTGYMDVSSDIELATYQSVYNNVPSVRFFVWNDSEENSDKVLSGYINKLYGTPMYKKEEGESLLDKYNELFNYREEGAIPEIIWITPASRIVLLKVPHRLDWREYEIYAEPNI
;
A
#
# COMPACT_ATOMS: atom_id res chain seq x y z
N MET A 1 -14.17 22.19 -11.47
CA MET A 1 -14.62 22.55 -12.83
C MET A 1 -13.74 23.65 -13.39
N ALA A 2 -13.10 23.41 -14.53
CA ALA A 2 -12.44 24.46 -15.30
C ALA A 2 -12.54 24.13 -16.80
N TYR A 3 -12.82 25.14 -17.62
CA TYR A 3 -13.06 25.05 -19.06
C TYR A 3 -11.94 25.78 -19.81
N LYS A 4 -11.40 25.18 -20.88
CA LYS A 4 -10.72 25.91 -21.96
C LYS A 4 -10.84 25.17 -23.30
N ASP A 5 -11.19 25.91 -24.35
CA ASP A 5 -11.12 25.52 -25.78
C ASP A 5 -12.03 24.40 -26.31
N LYS A 6 -13.33 24.45 -25.98
CA LYS A 6 -14.44 23.75 -26.70
C LYS A 6 -14.25 22.24 -27.02
N LYS A 7 -13.31 21.56 -26.39
CA LYS A 7 -13.23 20.10 -26.34
C LYS A 7 -13.42 19.67 -24.90
N VAL A 8 -14.52 18.97 -24.66
CA VAL A 8 -14.73 18.23 -23.42
C VAL A 8 -13.76 17.06 -23.45
N VAL A 9 -12.70 17.12 -22.64
CA VAL A 9 -11.85 15.96 -22.36
C VAL A 9 -12.42 15.32 -21.11
N TYR A 10 -13.25 14.29 -21.30
CA TYR A 10 -13.62 13.39 -20.20
C TYR A 10 -12.45 12.45 -19.93
N GLY A 11 -12.13 12.29 -18.65
CA GLY A 11 -11.19 11.31 -18.13
C GLY A 11 -9.95 11.97 -17.56
N ASP A 12 -10.01 12.41 -16.31
CA ASP A 12 -8.85 12.41 -15.42
C ASP A 12 -8.45 10.94 -15.18
N THR A 13 -8.05 10.23 -16.23
CA THR A 13 -7.08 9.18 -16.08
C THR A 13 -5.79 9.92 -15.90
N VAL A 14 -5.40 10.16 -14.64
CA VAL A 14 -4.02 10.52 -14.31
C VAL A 14 -3.18 9.48 -15.03
N SER A 15 -2.61 9.87 -16.16
CA SER A 15 -1.59 9.11 -16.82
C SER A 15 -0.44 9.22 -15.83
N ILE A 16 -0.30 8.22 -14.96
CA ILE A 16 0.87 8.07 -14.11
C ILE A 16 2.01 7.96 -15.10
N ASN A 17 2.67 9.07 -15.37
CA ASN A 17 3.83 9.13 -16.22
C ASN A 17 4.89 8.36 -15.44
N VAL A 18 5.05 7.07 -15.74
CA VAL A 18 6.11 6.18 -15.22
C VAL A 18 7.44 6.60 -15.87
N ALA A 19 7.80 7.86 -15.70
CA ALA A 19 9.12 8.44 -15.92
C ALA A 19 9.73 8.88 -14.57
N ASN A 20 9.03 8.64 -13.46
CA ASN A 20 9.55 8.80 -12.11
C ASN A 20 10.07 7.44 -11.64
N ASN A 21 11.34 7.38 -11.24
CA ASN A 21 11.95 6.23 -10.55
C ASN A 21 11.40 6.03 -9.12
N LYS A 22 10.23 6.61 -8.83
CA LYS A 22 9.55 6.60 -7.53
C LYS A 22 8.68 5.36 -7.46
N ASP A 23 8.53 4.81 -6.25
CA ASP A 23 7.67 3.66 -5.99
C ASP A 23 6.18 4.04 -6.05
N PHE A 24 5.24 3.07 -5.94
CA PHE A 24 3.79 3.29 -6.18
C PHE A 24 3.16 4.42 -5.39
N LEU A 25 3.73 4.76 -4.24
CA LEU A 25 3.23 5.79 -3.35
C LEU A 25 3.90 7.16 -3.59
N GLY A 26 4.66 7.29 -4.69
CA GLY A 26 5.36 8.53 -5.05
C GLY A 26 6.64 8.78 -4.25
N TYR A 27 7.16 7.78 -3.53
CA TYR A 27 8.39 7.88 -2.74
C TYR A 27 9.56 7.19 -3.43
N ASN A 28 10.75 7.79 -3.39
CA ASN A 28 11.98 7.00 -3.56
C ASN A 28 12.41 6.50 -2.19
N TRP A 29 12.75 5.22 -2.07
CA TRP A 29 13.22 4.63 -0.81
C TRP A 29 14.35 5.43 -0.14
N LYS A 30 15.29 5.93 -0.95
CA LYS A 30 16.43 6.74 -0.48
C LYS A 30 16.03 8.08 0.16
N ASP A 31 14.85 8.62 -0.18
CA ASP A 31 14.37 9.93 0.29
C ASP A 31 13.64 9.80 1.63
N ILE A 32 13.22 8.59 2.03
CA ILE A 32 12.57 8.32 3.31
C ILE A 32 13.66 8.25 4.39
N LYS A 33 13.71 9.27 5.25
CA LYS A 33 14.68 9.38 6.37
C LYS A 33 14.07 9.17 7.75
N GLY A 34 12.76 8.98 7.81
CA GLY A 34 12.01 8.83 9.05
C GLY A 34 10.55 9.19 8.86
N PRO A 35 9.74 9.08 9.92
CA PRO A 35 8.37 9.57 9.92
C PRO A 35 8.35 11.09 9.73
N ILE A 36 7.43 11.57 8.90
CA ILE A 36 7.18 13.01 8.70
C ILE A 36 6.09 13.55 9.64
N GLY A 37 5.67 12.74 10.62
CA GLY A 37 4.66 13.11 11.62
C GLY A 37 3.23 13.25 11.07
N SER A 38 2.99 12.94 9.79
CA SER A 38 1.68 13.02 9.14
C SER A 38 1.55 11.96 8.05
N SER A 39 0.31 11.62 7.72
CA SER A 39 -0.03 10.76 6.59
C SER A 39 -0.31 11.61 5.34
N THR A 40 -0.01 11.09 4.16
CA THR A 40 -0.47 11.67 2.89
C THR A 40 -1.76 10.97 2.48
N GLY A 41 -2.86 11.73 2.43
CA GLY A 41 -4.19 11.24 2.02
C GLY A 41 -4.44 11.35 0.51
N TYR A 42 -5.22 10.42 -0.01
CA TYR A 42 -5.65 10.30 -1.40
C TYR A 42 -7.15 10.02 -1.41
N MET A 43 -7.88 10.64 -2.34
CA MET A 43 -9.32 10.41 -2.50
C MET A 43 -9.54 9.73 -3.85
N ASP A 44 -10.11 8.53 -3.84
CA ASP A 44 -10.61 7.89 -5.05
C ASP A 44 -12.01 8.41 -5.36
N VAL A 45 -12.05 9.43 -6.22
CA VAL A 45 -13.28 10.12 -6.64
C VAL A 45 -14.27 9.18 -7.35
N SER A 46 -13.82 8.01 -7.81
CA SER A 46 -14.69 7.03 -8.47
C SER A 46 -15.40 6.08 -7.51
N SER A 47 -14.92 5.97 -6.27
CA SER A 47 -15.44 5.02 -5.28
C SER A 47 -15.76 5.62 -3.91
N ASP A 48 -15.55 6.93 -3.73
CA ASP A 48 -15.65 7.65 -2.44
C ASP A 48 -14.77 7.03 -1.32
N ILE A 49 -13.72 6.30 -1.71
CA ILE A 49 -12.75 5.69 -0.79
C ILE A 49 -11.64 6.69 -0.51
N GLU A 50 -11.37 6.94 0.77
CA GLU A 50 -10.22 7.70 1.21
C GLU A 50 -9.09 6.74 1.55
N LEU A 51 -7.94 6.92 0.93
CA LEU A 51 -6.74 6.14 1.14
C LEU A 51 -5.67 7.01 1.78
N ALA A 52 -4.78 6.44 2.56
CA ALA A 52 -3.68 7.18 3.14
C ALA A 52 -2.39 6.37 3.12
N THR A 53 -1.28 7.09 3.03
CA THR A 53 0.06 6.54 3.18
C THR A 53 0.78 7.16 4.36
N TYR A 54 1.59 6.36 5.03
CA TYR A 54 2.44 6.82 6.12
C TYR A 54 3.85 6.26 5.94
N GLN A 55 4.83 7.15 5.74
CA GLN A 55 6.22 6.76 5.64
C GLN A 55 6.87 6.65 7.03
N SER A 56 7.79 5.71 7.18
CA SER A 56 8.56 5.53 8.41
C SER A 56 9.93 4.92 8.11
N VAL A 57 10.73 4.71 9.16
CA VAL A 57 11.96 3.93 9.11
C VAL A 57 11.93 2.94 10.27
N TYR A 58 12.12 1.66 9.98
CA TYR A 58 12.21 0.60 10.97
C TYR A 58 13.58 -0.08 10.86
N ASN A 59 14.36 -0.12 11.94
CA ASN A 59 15.72 -0.70 11.94
C ASN A 59 16.60 -0.22 10.76
N ASN A 60 16.58 1.09 10.47
CA ASN A 60 17.27 1.72 9.33
C ASN A 60 16.75 1.33 7.93
N VAL A 61 15.64 0.58 7.84
CA VAL A 61 14.98 0.25 6.59
C VAL A 61 13.80 1.21 6.39
N PRO A 62 13.78 1.99 5.29
CA PRO A 62 12.64 2.85 4.99
C PRO A 62 11.41 2.01 4.69
N SER A 63 10.24 2.49 5.07
CA SER A 63 8.99 1.78 4.86
C SER A 63 7.86 2.73 4.55
N VAL A 64 6.84 2.19 3.88
CA VAL A 64 5.57 2.88 3.70
C VAL A 64 4.43 1.95 4.07
N ARG A 65 3.49 2.48 4.84
CA ARG A 65 2.18 1.87 5.09
C ARG A 65 1.15 2.50 4.19
N PHE A 66 0.22 1.70 3.68
CA PHE A 66 -0.89 2.15 2.85
C PHE A 66 -2.18 1.50 3.35
N PHE A 67 -3.19 2.31 3.65
CA PHE A 67 -4.41 1.86 4.33
C PHE A 67 -5.61 2.71 3.91
N VAL A 68 -6.82 2.18 4.10
CA VAL A 68 -8.06 2.92 3.91
C VAL A 68 -8.29 3.80 5.14
N TRP A 69 -8.55 5.09 4.93
CA TRP A 69 -8.73 6.08 5.99
C TRP A 69 -10.17 6.14 6.48
N ASN A 70 -11.15 5.99 5.60
CA ASN A 70 -12.56 6.17 5.93
C ASN A 70 -13.34 4.86 6.15
N ASP A 71 -12.68 3.69 6.21
CA ASP A 71 -13.44 2.44 6.12
C ASP A 71 -14.08 2.00 7.43
N SER A 72 -15.36 1.68 7.30
CA SER A 72 -16.13 0.86 8.21
C SER A 72 -15.88 -0.62 7.88
N GLU A 73 -14.68 -1.13 8.18
CA GLU A 73 -14.23 -2.55 8.20
C GLU A 73 -14.54 -3.52 7.01
N GLU A 74 -15.60 -3.35 6.22
CA GLU A 74 -16.03 -4.29 5.18
C GLU A 74 -15.28 -4.08 3.86
N ASN A 75 -14.35 -4.98 3.56
CA ASN A 75 -13.63 -5.16 2.28
C ASN A 75 -12.36 -4.32 2.05
N SER A 76 -11.79 -3.70 3.10
CA SER A 76 -10.47 -3.04 3.01
C SER A 76 -9.38 -3.95 2.40
N ASP A 77 -9.39 -5.25 2.69
CA ASP A 77 -8.49 -6.25 2.10
C ASP A 77 -8.59 -6.30 0.56
N LYS A 78 -9.80 -6.32 0.02
CA LYS A 78 -10.07 -6.37 -1.43
C LYS A 78 -9.75 -5.04 -2.11
N VAL A 79 -10.05 -3.92 -1.45
CA VAL A 79 -9.70 -2.59 -1.95
C VAL A 79 -8.18 -2.49 -2.07
N LEU A 80 -7.46 -2.72 -0.97
CA LEU A 80 -6.00 -2.61 -0.92
C LEU A 80 -5.33 -3.57 -1.90
N SER A 81 -5.69 -4.87 -1.87
CA SER A 81 -5.13 -5.84 -2.81
C SER A 81 -5.49 -5.54 -4.27
N GLY A 82 -6.69 -5.01 -4.54
CA GLY A 82 -7.10 -4.57 -5.86
C GLY A 82 -6.22 -3.43 -6.40
N TYR A 83 -5.88 -2.46 -5.56
CA TYR A 83 -4.96 -1.38 -5.90
C TYR A 83 -3.55 -1.89 -6.20
N ILE A 84 -2.99 -2.73 -5.32
CA ILE A 84 -1.65 -3.30 -5.51
C ILE A 84 -1.61 -4.18 -6.77
N ASN A 85 -2.65 -4.99 -7.01
CA ASN A 85 -2.73 -5.84 -8.19
C ASN A 85 -2.80 -5.05 -9.49
N LYS A 86 -3.51 -3.91 -9.52
CA LYS A 86 -3.56 -3.03 -10.69
C LYS A 86 -2.20 -2.43 -11.04
N LEU A 87 -1.37 -2.17 -10.02
CA LEU A 87 -0.08 -1.52 -10.19
C LEU A 87 1.06 -2.50 -10.48
N TYR A 88 1.05 -3.67 -9.84
CA TYR A 88 2.16 -4.62 -9.87
C TYR A 88 1.82 -6.00 -10.44
N GLY A 89 0.56 -6.21 -10.79
CA GLY A 89 0.08 -7.51 -11.26
C GLY A 89 -0.14 -8.50 -10.11
N THR A 90 -0.03 -9.79 -10.43
CA THR A 90 -0.40 -10.87 -9.52
C THR A 90 0.59 -11.02 -8.36
N PRO A 91 0.12 -11.36 -7.14
CA PRO A 91 0.99 -11.62 -6.00
C PRO A 91 1.89 -12.82 -6.24
N MET A 92 3.07 -12.81 -5.60
CA MET A 92 4.00 -13.94 -5.62
C MET A 92 3.57 -15.02 -4.63
N TYR A 93 3.04 -14.61 -3.47
CA TYR A 93 2.47 -15.52 -2.48
C TYR A 93 1.10 -15.01 -2.06
N LYS A 94 0.14 -15.92 -1.96
CA LYS A 94 -1.20 -15.64 -1.46
C LYS A 94 -1.58 -16.76 -0.51
N LYS A 95 -2.10 -16.40 0.66
CA LYS A 95 -2.53 -17.37 1.65
C LYS A 95 -3.64 -18.24 1.08
N GLU A 96 -3.42 -19.56 1.09
CA GLU A 96 -4.45 -20.56 0.82
C GLU A 96 -5.08 -21.06 2.12
N GLU A 97 -6.21 -21.78 2.01
CA GLU A 97 -6.93 -22.27 3.17
C GLU A 97 -6.07 -23.24 3.98
N GLY A 98 -5.89 -22.94 5.27
CA GLY A 98 -5.05 -23.75 6.18
C GLY A 98 -3.55 -23.44 6.12
N GLU A 99 -3.11 -22.56 5.22
CA GLU A 99 -1.72 -22.13 5.14
C GLU A 99 -1.46 -20.82 5.89
N SER A 100 -0.20 -20.61 6.28
CA SER A 100 0.29 -19.38 6.90
C SER A 100 1.44 -18.83 6.09
N LEU A 101 1.37 -17.53 5.76
CA LEU A 101 2.49 -16.81 5.14
C LEU A 101 3.47 -16.23 6.18
N LEU A 102 3.30 -16.54 7.47
CA LEU A 102 4.11 -15.96 8.55
C LEU A 102 5.60 -16.25 8.40
N ASP A 103 5.98 -17.48 8.04
CA ASP A 103 7.39 -17.84 7.84
C ASP A 103 7.99 -17.06 6.67
N LYS A 104 7.24 -16.94 5.56
CA LYS A 104 7.66 -16.16 4.39
C LYS A 104 7.77 -14.67 4.72
N TYR A 105 6.83 -14.13 5.48
CA TYR A 105 6.90 -12.75 5.94
C TYR A 105 8.13 -12.51 6.82
N ASN A 106 8.40 -13.39 7.80
CA ASN A 106 9.55 -13.28 8.69
C ASN A 106 10.91 -13.45 7.98
N GLU A 107 10.94 -14.23 6.89
CA GLU A 107 12.09 -14.40 5.99
C GLU A 107 12.31 -13.15 5.12
N LEU A 108 11.22 -12.61 4.56
CA LEU A 108 11.29 -11.59 3.51
C LEU A 108 11.21 -10.15 4.03
N PHE A 109 10.77 -9.88 5.25
CA PHE A 109 10.56 -8.51 5.75
C PHE A 109 11.36 -8.25 7.02
N ASN A 110 11.88 -7.03 7.14
CA ASN A 110 12.56 -6.60 8.35
C ASN A 110 11.56 -6.24 9.45
N TYR A 111 10.44 -5.61 9.07
CA TYR A 111 9.40 -5.24 10.01
C TYR A 111 8.56 -6.44 10.46
N ARG A 112 8.19 -6.47 11.75
CA ARG A 112 7.35 -7.50 12.35
C ARG A 112 6.36 -6.82 13.29
N GLU A 113 5.12 -6.66 12.83
CA GLU A 113 4.03 -6.20 13.69
C GLU A 113 3.55 -7.39 14.52
N GLU A 114 3.45 -7.20 15.83
CA GLU A 114 2.97 -8.24 16.74
C GLU A 114 1.48 -8.55 16.44
N GLY A 115 1.16 -9.84 16.36
CA GLY A 115 -0.21 -10.28 16.05
C GLY A 115 -0.66 -10.08 14.60
N ALA A 116 0.20 -9.53 13.72
CA ALA A 116 -0.14 -9.41 12.30
C ALA A 116 -0.14 -10.77 11.59
N ILE A 117 -1.13 -10.95 10.73
CA ILE A 117 -1.37 -12.13 9.91
C ILE A 117 -1.12 -11.72 8.45
N PRO A 118 -0.02 -12.15 7.82
CA PRO A 118 0.24 -11.88 6.42
C PRO A 118 -0.73 -12.67 5.51
N GLU A 119 -1.42 -11.97 4.61
CA GLU A 119 -2.45 -12.55 3.74
C GLU A 119 -1.97 -12.66 2.28
N ILE A 120 -1.23 -11.67 1.79
CA ILE A 120 -0.76 -11.60 0.40
C ILE A 120 0.61 -10.92 0.35
N ILE A 121 1.56 -11.44 -0.44
CA ILE A 121 2.89 -10.87 -0.64
C ILE A 121 3.16 -10.68 -2.14
N TRP A 122 3.61 -9.48 -2.49
CA TRP A 122 4.13 -9.14 -3.81
C TRP A 122 5.63 -8.84 -3.70
N ILE A 123 6.40 -9.38 -4.66
CA ILE A 123 7.82 -9.09 -4.81
C ILE A 123 7.99 -8.42 -6.17
N THR A 124 8.51 -7.20 -6.14
CA THR A 124 8.78 -6.40 -7.32
C THR A 124 10.29 -6.15 -7.41
N PRO A 125 10.83 -5.70 -8.55
CA PRO A 125 12.25 -5.38 -8.64
C PRO A 125 12.73 -4.36 -7.60
N ALA A 126 11.88 -3.42 -7.20
CA ALA A 126 12.23 -2.33 -6.28
C ALA A 126 11.80 -2.55 -4.83
N SER A 127 10.76 -3.37 -4.60
CA SER A 127 10.01 -3.38 -3.34
C SER A 127 9.45 -4.75 -3.00
N ARG A 128 9.42 -5.05 -1.70
CA ARG A 128 8.67 -6.17 -1.10
C ARG A 128 7.44 -5.59 -0.42
N ILE A 129 6.27 -6.13 -0.73
CA ILE A 129 4.98 -5.58 -0.34
C ILE A 129 4.15 -6.70 0.27
N VAL A 130 3.47 -6.43 1.38
CA VAL A 130 2.60 -7.39 2.06
C VAL A 130 1.29 -6.74 2.47
N LEU A 131 0.19 -7.48 2.30
CA LEU A 131 -1.09 -7.19 2.95
C LEU A 131 -1.10 -7.88 4.31
N LEU A 132 -1.17 -7.09 5.35
CA LEU A 132 -1.26 -7.53 6.73
C LEU A 132 -2.70 -7.36 7.21
N LYS A 133 -3.22 -8.42 7.82
CA LYS A 133 -4.37 -8.34 8.71
C LYS A 133 -3.84 -8.17 10.13
N VAL A 134 -4.27 -7.14 10.85
CA VAL A 134 -3.87 -6.86 12.24
C VAL A 134 -5.13 -6.89 13.11
N PRO A 135 -5.52 -8.07 13.62
CA PRO A 135 -6.71 -8.20 14.46
C PRO A 135 -6.59 -7.32 15.71
N HIS A 136 -7.70 -6.73 16.15
CA HIS A 136 -7.79 -5.96 17.39
C HIS A 136 -6.94 -4.67 17.44
N ARG A 137 -6.60 -4.10 16.28
CA ARG A 137 -5.98 -2.78 16.23
C ARG A 137 -6.96 -1.73 16.79
N LEU A 138 -6.48 -0.90 17.72
CA LEU A 138 -7.29 0.11 18.42
C LEU A 138 -7.83 1.22 17.49
N ASP A 139 -7.30 1.33 16.28
CA ASP A 139 -7.54 2.38 15.31
C ASP A 139 -8.39 1.91 14.10
N TRP A 140 -9.27 0.92 14.33
CA TRP A 140 -10.36 0.48 13.42
C TRP A 140 -9.90 0.00 12.03
N ARG A 141 -8.58 -0.11 11.83
CA ARG A 141 -7.94 -0.54 10.59
C ARG A 141 -7.45 -1.98 10.77
N GLU A 142 -8.32 -2.92 10.41
CA GLU A 142 -7.97 -4.35 10.46
C GLU A 142 -6.98 -4.75 9.37
N TYR A 143 -6.95 -4.04 8.23
CA TYR A 143 -6.05 -4.35 7.11
C TYR A 143 -5.16 -3.16 6.73
N GLU A 144 -3.90 -3.45 6.42
CA GLU A 144 -2.97 -2.49 5.83
C GLU A 144 -1.99 -3.15 4.88
N ILE A 145 -1.49 -2.37 3.93
CA ILE A 145 -0.30 -2.72 3.15
C ILE A 145 0.93 -2.20 3.89
N TYR A 146 1.95 -3.03 4.01
CA TYR A 146 3.29 -2.66 4.39
C TYR A 146 4.26 -2.90 3.22
N ALA A 147 5.15 -1.94 2.95
CA ALA A 147 6.17 -2.06 1.93
C ALA A 147 7.53 -1.58 2.43
N GLU A 148 8.58 -2.28 2.00
CA GLU A 148 9.99 -1.92 2.20
C GLU A 148 10.81 -2.21 0.93
N PRO A 149 12.03 -1.64 0.76
CA PRO A 149 12.86 -1.89 -0.40
C PRO A 149 13.13 -3.38 -0.60
N ASN A 150 13.23 -3.80 -1.86
CA ASN A 150 13.86 -5.08 -2.20
C ASN A 150 15.38 -4.89 -2.13
N ILE A 151 16.05 -5.69 -1.29
CA ILE A 151 17.49 -5.57 -1.00
C ILE A 151 18.25 -6.67 -1.73
#